data_AF-A0A7K1Y492-F1
#
_entry.id   AF-A0A7K1Y492-F1
#
_cell.length_a   1.000
_cell.length_b   1.000
_cell.length_c   1.000
_cell.angle_alpha   90.00
_cell.angle_beta   90.00
_cell.angle_gamma   90.00
#
_symmetry.space_group_name_H-M   'P 1'
#
loop_
_entity.id
_entity.type
_entity.pdbx_description
1 polymer ?
#
loop_
_entity_poly.entity_id
_entity_poly.type
_entity_poly.pdbx_seq_one_letter_code
_entity_poly.pdbx_strand_id
1 'polypeptide(L)'
;MKISNILTIVLLAGLVLSLLSFNLVLKSRFRAGHVNEAGTTQQQEAGNYSRRDLPAAKHLAIDGAIQSGPDERGATFVIKQDQFIISVDHTGGKNYAEAAHGINEFFTTRLSNDTLYISLHSKRLVKSFAVTTRSPYFLKIHVSNLESFSGARGRFELSGDLNSNKLDIAAERTASVVAVMNKVDRLSVLAKDSSSISLHGANSNINKLSYSLTGKSRIEFSDFTAGTVTEGRVDSLSSITIRGKAEKIGKLLSKTNQQM
;
A
#
# COMPACT_ATOMS: atom_id res chain seq x y z
N MET A 1 -14.53 11.88 58.94
CA MET A 1 -14.95 11.43 57.59
C MET A 1 -15.74 10.14 57.73
N LYS A 2 -16.87 9.98 57.02
CA LYS A 2 -17.62 8.71 57.05
C LYS A 2 -16.75 7.59 56.45
N ILE A 3 -16.79 6.40 57.04
CA ILE A 3 -16.02 5.21 56.60
C ILE A 3 -16.27 4.93 55.11
N SER A 4 -17.49 5.17 54.63
CA SER A 4 -17.85 5.06 53.21
C SER A 4 -16.97 5.93 52.30
N ASN A 5 -16.69 7.18 52.70
CA ASN A 5 -15.92 8.12 51.88
C ASN A 5 -14.45 7.73 51.84
N ILE A 6 -13.93 7.16 52.92
CA ILE A 6 -12.55 6.63 52.98
C ILE A 6 -12.44 5.43 52.03
N LEU A 7 -13.42 4.53 52.03
CA LEU A 7 -13.44 3.36 51.15
C LEU A 7 -13.48 3.75 49.66
N THR A 8 -14.30 4.74 49.29
CA THR A 8 -14.38 5.24 47.91
C THR A 8 -13.06 5.85 47.44
N ILE A 9 -12.38 6.60 48.30
CA ILE A 9 -11.07 7.20 47.98
C ILE A 9 -10.00 6.12 47.79
N VAL A 10 -9.98 5.10 48.66
CA VAL A 10 -9.05 3.97 48.53
C VAL A 10 -9.30 3.19 47.25
N LEU A 11 -10.57 2.96 46.88
CA LEU A 11 -10.93 2.30 45.63
C LEU A 11 -10.46 3.10 44.40
N LEU A 12 -10.71 4.41 44.39
CA LEU A 12 -10.30 5.30 43.30
C LEU A 12 -8.77 5.38 43.19
N ALA A 13 -8.07 5.50 44.31
CA ALA A 13 -6.61 5.49 44.33
C ALA A 13 -6.05 4.15 43.83
N GLY A 14 -6.65 3.02 44.22
CA GLY A 14 -6.30 1.69 43.74
C GLY A 14 -6.50 1.52 42.24
N LEU A 15 -7.56 2.10 41.67
CA LEU A 15 -7.85 2.07 40.24
C LEU A 15 -6.85 2.91 39.43
N VAL A 16 -6.46 4.09 39.95
CA VAL A 16 -5.42 4.92 39.33
C VAL A 16 -4.05 4.21 39.37
N LEU A 17 -3.71 3.58 40.49
CA LEU A 17 -2.47 2.82 40.66
C LEU A 17 -2.43 1.58 39.75
N SER A 18 -3.56 0.89 39.55
CA SER A 18 -3.63 -0.28 38.66
C SER A 18 -3.44 0.12 37.19
N LEU A 19 -4.04 1.23 36.75
CA LEU A 19 -3.85 1.79 35.41
C LEU A 19 -2.41 2.22 35.14
N LEU A 20 -1.76 2.86 36.13
CA LEU A 20 -0.35 3.22 36.06
C LEU A 20 0.55 1.99 35.96
N SER A 21 0.30 0.98 36.79
CA SER A 21 1.04 -0.29 36.77
C SER A 21 0.87 -1.01 35.44
N PHE A 22 -0.36 -1.07 34.91
CA PHE A 22 -0.66 -1.65 33.61
C PHE A 22 0.09 -0.93 32.47
N ASN A 23 0.10 0.40 32.46
CA ASN A 23 0.85 1.19 31.48
C ASN A 23 2.38 1.00 31.59
N LEU A 24 2.91 0.90 32.81
CA LEU A 24 4.35 0.63 33.03
C LEU A 24 4.74 -0.77 32.57
N VAL A 25 3.90 -1.78 32.82
CA VAL A 25 4.12 -3.15 32.34
C VAL A 25 4.01 -3.21 30.81
N LEU A 26 3.04 -2.53 30.21
CA LEU A 26 2.94 -2.41 28.74
C LEU A 26 4.18 -1.75 28.14
N LYS A 27 4.64 -0.62 28.70
CA LYS A 27 5.85 0.08 28.26
C LYS A 27 7.11 -0.77 28.43
N SER A 28 7.20 -1.53 29.52
CA SER A 28 8.27 -2.49 29.78
C SER A 28 8.27 -3.61 28.73
N ARG A 29 7.13 -4.24 28.49
CA ARG A 29 7.01 -5.29 27.47
C ARG A 29 7.19 -4.78 26.04
N PHE A 30 6.78 -3.54 25.75
CA PHE A 30 7.04 -2.87 24.48
C PHE A 30 8.54 -2.63 24.26
N ARG A 31 9.24 -2.09 25.28
CA ARG A 31 10.70 -1.90 25.25
C ARG A 31 11.48 -3.22 25.21
N ALA A 32 10.94 -4.28 25.80
CA ALA A 32 11.50 -5.61 25.78
C ALA A 32 11.14 -6.42 24.52
N GLY A 33 10.43 -5.82 23.54
CA GLY A 33 10.05 -6.49 22.29
C GLY A 33 8.99 -7.59 22.41
N HIS A 34 8.32 -7.70 23.57
CA HIS A 34 7.33 -8.75 23.85
C HIS A 34 5.87 -8.31 23.65
N VAL A 35 5.62 -7.02 23.46
CA VAL A 35 4.34 -6.53 22.93
C VAL A 35 4.56 -6.30 21.45
N ASN A 36 4.23 -7.33 20.67
CA ASN A 36 3.91 -7.11 19.27
C ASN A 36 2.83 -6.02 19.27
N GLU A 37 3.09 -4.92 18.57
CA GLU A 37 2.02 -4.03 18.16
C GLU A 37 0.87 -4.91 17.64
N ALA A 38 -0.37 -4.44 17.71
CA ALA A 38 -1.41 -4.96 16.82
C ALA A 38 -1.11 -4.61 15.34
N GLY A 39 0.17 -4.54 14.96
CA GLY A 39 0.73 -4.55 13.64
C GLY A 39 1.27 -5.95 13.38
N THR A 40 0.68 -6.57 12.35
CA THR A 40 1.38 -7.53 11.46
C THR A 40 2.45 -8.35 12.16
N THR A 41 2.05 -9.51 12.68
CA THR A 41 2.97 -10.59 12.98
C THR A 41 3.80 -10.84 11.71
N GLN A 42 5.02 -10.31 11.66
CA GLN A 42 6.07 -10.79 10.76
C GLN A 42 6.47 -12.18 11.25
N GLN A 43 5.56 -13.15 11.16
CA GLN A 43 5.96 -14.53 11.06
C GLN A 43 6.74 -14.61 9.75
N GLN A 44 8.03 -14.91 9.86
CA GLN A 44 8.87 -15.26 8.72
C GLN A 44 8.13 -16.33 7.89
N GLU A 45 7.59 -15.91 6.74
CA GLU A 45 6.87 -16.75 5.76
C GLU A 45 7.84 -17.61 4.94
N ALA A 46 8.86 -18.16 5.58
CA ALA A 46 9.84 -19.02 4.94
C ALA A 46 9.21 -20.38 4.64
N GLY A 47 8.49 -20.50 3.51
CA GLY A 47 8.01 -21.79 3.00
C GLY A 47 6.87 -21.76 1.99
N ASN A 48 6.12 -20.67 1.86
CA ASN A 48 4.88 -20.68 1.05
C ASN A 48 4.98 -19.97 -0.30
N TYR A 49 6.18 -19.50 -0.67
CA TYR A 49 6.40 -18.74 -1.89
C TYR A 49 7.37 -19.46 -2.83
N SER A 50 7.00 -19.47 -4.11
CA SER A 50 7.86 -19.89 -5.21
C SER A 50 8.47 -18.65 -5.86
N ARG A 51 9.79 -18.65 -5.99
CA ARG A 51 10.53 -17.57 -6.63
C ARG A 51 10.63 -17.80 -8.13
N ARG A 52 10.43 -16.74 -8.91
CA ARG A 52 10.64 -16.67 -10.35
C ARG A 52 11.47 -15.45 -10.68
N ASP A 53 12.61 -15.65 -11.34
CA ASP A 53 13.43 -14.52 -11.79
C ASP A 53 12.67 -13.72 -12.85
N LEU A 54 12.78 -12.39 -12.75
CA LEU A 54 12.17 -11.44 -13.67
C LEU A 54 13.27 -10.72 -14.45
N PRO A 55 12.99 -10.29 -15.69
CA PRO A 55 13.93 -9.42 -16.40
C PRO A 55 14.09 -8.08 -15.66
N ALA A 56 15.24 -7.44 -15.89
CA ALA A 56 15.43 -6.06 -15.47
C ALA A 56 14.37 -5.16 -16.12
N ALA A 57 13.75 -4.30 -15.32
CA ALA A 57 12.72 -3.36 -15.74
C ALA A 57 12.72 -2.17 -14.78
N LYS A 58 12.43 -0.99 -15.32
CA LYS A 58 12.28 0.26 -14.58
C LYS A 58 10.82 0.65 -14.37
N HIS A 59 9.96 0.10 -15.21
CA HIS A 59 8.54 0.40 -15.24
C HIS A 59 7.76 -0.89 -15.01
N LEU A 60 6.77 -0.85 -14.13
CA LEU A 60 5.88 -1.97 -13.85
C LEU A 60 4.45 -1.63 -14.26
N ALA A 61 3.81 -2.51 -15.02
CA ALA A 61 2.41 -2.39 -15.38
C ALA A 61 1.67 -3.68 -15.00
N ILE A 62 0.72 -3.60 -14.08
CA ILE A 62 0.03 -4.78 -13.54
C ILE A 62 -1.48 -4.65 -13.72
N ASP A 63 -2.03 -5.65 -14.41
CA ASP A 63 -3.46 -5.89 -14.45
C ASP A 63 -3.81 -7.04 -13.52
N GLY A 64 -4.16 -6.71 -12.28
CA GLY A 64 -4.48 -7.69 -11.23
C GLY A 64 -5.89 -8.26 -11.34
N ALA A 65 -6.54 -8.18 -12.50
CA ALA A 65 -7.78 -8.92 -12.69
C ALA A 65 -7.53 -10.41 -12.75
N ILE A 66 -8.17 -11.12 -11.84
CA ILE A 66 -8.33 -12.56 -11.95
C ILE A 66 -9.66 -12.79 -12.66
N GLN A 67 -9.61 -13.18 -13.93
CA GLN A 67 -10.79 -13.72 -14.59
C GLN A 67 -11.12 -15.06 -13.92
N SER A 68 -12.41 -15.32 -13.69
CA SER A 68 -12.92 -16.63 -13.31
C SER A 68 -13.83 -17.12 -14.43
N GLY A 69 -13.66 -18.38 -14.83
CA GLY A 69 -14.64 -19.06 -15.65
C GLY A 69 -15.85 -19.47 -14.80
N PRO A 70 -17.00 -19.80 -15.42
CA PRO A 70 -18.09 -20.46 -14.72
C PRO A 70 -17.59 -21.77 -14.09
N ASP A 71 -18.05 -22.09 -12.88
CA ASP A 71 -17.84 -23.41 -12.27
C ASP A 71 -18.63 -24.49 -13.05
N GLU A 72 -18.48 -25.76 -12.66
CA GLU A 72 -19.21 -26.89 -13.27
C GLU A 72 -20.75 -26.78 -13.14
N ARG A 73 -21.24 -25.82 -12.35
CA ARG A 73 -22.67 -25.50 -12.16
C ARG A 73 -23.08 -24.20 -12.85
N GLY A 74 -22.21 -23.57 -13.64
CA GLY A 74 -22.49 -22.32 -14.33
C GLY A 74 -22.40 -21.06 -13.46
N ALA A 75 -22.00 -21.16 -12.20
CA ALA A 75 -21.85 -20.03 -11.30
C ALA A 75 -20.51 -19.32 -11.55
N THR A 76 -20.56 -18.01 -11.82
CA THR A 76 -19.37 -17.17 -11.94
C THR A 76 -18.98 -16.70 -10.53
N PHE A 77 -17.88 -17.21 -9.98
CA PHE A 77 -17.34 -16.69 -8.72
C PHE A 77 -16.55 -15.42 -8.99
N VAL A 78 -17.09 -14.26 -8.61
CA VAL A 78 -16.29 -13.02 -8.57
C VAL A 78 -15.45 -13.07 -7.30
N ILE A 79 -14.15 -13.34 -7.43
CA ILE A 79 -13.23 -13.24 -6.30
C ILE A 79 -13.16 -11.76 -5.91
N LYS A 80 -13.65 -11.45 -4.71
CA LYS A 80 -13.69 -10.09 -4.16
C LYS A 80 -12.28 -9.69 -3.73
N GLN A 81 -11.65 -8.83 -4.54
CA GLN A 81 -10.52 -7.98 -4.18
C GLN A 81 -9.32 -8.70 -3.54
N ASP A 82 -8.62 -9.47 -4.36
CA ASP A 82 -7.33 -10.05 -3.97
C ASP A 82 -6.28 -8.95 -3.79
N GLN A 83 -5.53 -9.06 -2.69
CA GLN A 83 -4.50 -8.10 -2.29
C GLN A 83 -3.16 -8.51 -2.91
N PHE A 84 -2.66 -7.69 -3.85
CA PHE A 84 -1.29 -7.78 -4.34
C PHE A 84 -0.38 -6.90 -3.48
N ILE A 85 0.83 -7.38 -3.23
CA ILE A 85 1.90 -6.51 -2.76
C ILE A 85 2.98 -6.43 -3.82
N ILE A 86 3.47 -5.23 -4.03
CA ILE A 86 4.61 -4.98 -4.89
C ILE A 86 5.68 -4.40 -3.97
N SER A 87 6.41 -5.31 -3.30
CA SER A 87 7.49 -4.91 -2.40
C SER A 87 8.75 -4.61 -3.21
N VAL A 88 9.06 -3.32 -3.36
CA VAL A 88 10.26 -2.85 -4.06
C VAL A 88 11.44 -2.91 -3.10
N ASP A 89 12.12 -4.04 -3.05
CA ASP A 89 13.35 -4.19 -2.28
C ASP A 89 14.58 -3.79 -3.11
N HIS A 90 15.30 -2.77 -2.64
CA HIS A 90 16.50 -2.20 -3.26
C HIS A 90 17.81 -2.85 -2.80
N THR A 91 17.78 -4.02 -2.17
CA THR A 91 18.99 -4.74 -1.72
C THR A 91 19.81 -5.34 -2.88
N GLY A 92 20.21 -4.51 -3.86
CA GLY A 92 21.21 -4.82 -4.89
C GLY A 92 20.95 -6.06 -5.74
N GLY A 93 19.74 -6.62 -5.65
CA GLY A 93 19.37 -7.93 -6.16
C GLY A 93 18.81 -7.86 -7.57
N LYS A 94 18.89 -8.99 -8.27
CA LYS A 94 18.15 -9.23 -9.52
C LYS A 94 16.66 -9.01 -9.29
N ASN A 95 15.92 -8.61 -10.31
CA ASN A 95 14.45 -8.57 -10.23
C ASN A 95 13.90 -9.98 -10.08
N TYR A 96 12.92 -10.19 -9.20
CA TYR A 96 12.23 -11.48 -9.06
C TYR A 96 10.81 -11.29 -8.53
N ALA A 97 9.96 -12.29 -8.80
CA ALA A 97 8.65 -12.42 -8.19
C ALA A 97 8.66 -13.58 -7.20
N GLU A 98 8.03 -13.39 -6.05
CA GLU A 98 7.63 -14.44 -5.15
C GLU A 98 6.12 -14.60 -5.24
N ALA A 99 5.66 -15.74 -5.73
CA ALA A 99 4.25 -16.06 -5.85
C ALA A 99 3.88 -17.14 -4.85
N ALA A 100 2.74 -16.98 -4.17
CA ALA A 100 2.20 -18.02 -3.29
C ALA A 100 2.09 -19.35 -4.07
N HIS A 101 2.27 -20.48 -3.38
CA HIS A 101 2.27 -21.79 -4.03
C HIS A 101 1.03 -21.99 -4.92
N GLY A 102 1.24 -22.42 -6.17
CA GLY A 102 0.18 -22.55 -7.18
C GLY A 102 -0.11 -21.29 -8.01
N ILE A 103 0.24 -20.08 -7.55
CA ILE A 103 0.02 -18.84 -8.34
C ILE A 103 1.00 -18.69 -9.49
N ASN A 104 2.21 -19.27 -9.36
CA ASN A 104 3.30 -19.06 -10.32
C ASN A 104 2.95 -19.46 -11.76
N GLU A 105 2.06 -20.44 -11.92
CA GLU A 105 1.60 -20.92 -13.22
C GLU A 105 0.54 -20.01 -13.86
N PHE A 106 -0.06 -19.10 -13.09
CA PHE A 106 -1.20 -18.28 -13.51
C PHE A 106 -0.84 -16.83 -13.82
N PHE A 107 0.37 -16.38 -13.50
CA PHE A 107 0.83 -15.06 -13.92
C PHE A 107 1.79 -15.13 -15.10
N THR A 108 1.50 -14.29 -16.08
CA THR A 108 2.31 -14.11 -17.28
C THR A 108 3.07 -12.80 -17.17
N THR A 109 4.25 -12.78 -17.78
CA THR A 109 5.10 -11.60 -17.83
C THR A 109 5.48 -11.32 -19.26
N ARG A 110 5.51 -10.05 -19.63
CA ARG A 110 5.98 -9.57 -20.93
C ARG A 110 6.82 -8.32 -20.73
N LEU A 111 8.03 -8.31 -21.27
CA LEU A 111 8.88 -7.11 -21.27
C LEU A 111 8.73 -6.37 -22.60
N SER A 112 8.57 -5.05 -22.54
CA SER A 112 8.61 -4.17 -23.71
C SER A 112 9.06 -2.78 -23.29
N ASN A 113 10.07 -2.21 -23.93
CA ASN A 113 10.59 -0.85 -23.68
C ASN A 113 10.79 -0.57 -22.17
N ASP A 114 11.58 -1.41 -21.49
CA ASP A 114 11.85 -1.34 -20.03
C ASP A 114 10.61 -1.43 -19.11
N THR A 115 9.46 -1.75 -19.68
CA THR A 115 8.21 -1.99 -18.96
C THR A 115 7.93 -3.47 -18.85
N LEU A 116 7.85 -3.95 -17.62
CA LEU A 116 7.41 -5.30 -17.31
C LEU A 116 5.90 -5.30 -17.09
N TYR A 117 5.19 -5.88 -18.04
CA TYR A 117 3.77 -6.15 -17.96
C TYR A 117 3.55 -7.46 -17.23
N ILE A 118 2.70 -7.43 -16.22
CA ILE A 118 2.31 -8.60 -15.44
C ILE A 118 0.80 -8.73 -15.50
N SER A 119 0.32 -9.91 -15.86
CA SER A 119 -1.11 -10.20 -15.98
C SER A 119 -1.42 -11.56 -15.37
N LEU A 120 -2.51 -11.63 -14.61
CA LEU A 120 -3.01 -12.87 -14.03
C LEU A 120 -4.14 -13.41 -14.89
N HIS A 121 -4.04 -14.67 -15.30
CA HIS A 121 -5.05 -15.33 -16.09
C HIS A 121 -5.63 -16.50 -15.31
N SER A 122 -6.95 -16.63 -15.25
CA SER A 122 -7.54 -17.89 -14.84
C SER A 122 -8.87 -18.22 -15.52
N LYS A 123 -8.97 -19.48 -15.92
CA LYS A 123 -10.21 -20.25 -15.79
C LYS A 123 -10.08 -21.33 -14.68
N ARG A 124 -8.91 -21.44 -14.02
CA ARG A 124 -8.49 -22.56 -13.18
C ARG A 124 -8.11 -22.21 -11.73
N LEU A 125 -7.93 -20.94 -11.36
CA LEU A 125 -7.63 -20.51 -9.98
C LEU A 125 -8.77 -20.83 -9.00
N VAL A 126 -10.00 -20.90 -9.49
CA VAL A 126 -11.21 -21.02 -8.65
C VAL A 126 -11.30 -22.36 -7.89
N LYS A 127 -10.79 -23.47 -8.46
CA LYS A 127 -10.95 -24.80 -7.83
C LYS A 127 -9.93 -25.09 -6.72
N SER A 128 -8.74 -24.50 -6.77
CA SER A 128 -7.63 -24.87 -5.87
C SER A 128 -7.26 -23.79 -4.83
N PHE A 129 -7.71 -22.54 -5.02
CA PHE A 129 -7.20 -21.42 -4.20
C PHE A 129 -8.11 -20.96 -3.06
N ALA A 130 -9.34 -21.47 -2.98
CA ALA A 130 -10.31 -21.05 -1.97
C ALA A 130 -9.96 -21.42 -0.51
N VAL A 131 -8.86 -22.13 -0.24
CA VAL A 131 -8.71 -22.87 1.03
C VAL A 131 -7.38 -22.66 1.80
N THR A 132 -6.29 -22.13 1.24
CA THR A 132 -4.96 -22.42 1.87
C THR A 132 -3.96 -21.29 2.10
N THR A 133 -4.17 -20.05 1.65
CA THR A 133 -3.17 -19.01 1.93
C THR A 133 -3.44 -18.28 3.25
N ARG A 134 -2.72 -18.71 4.31
CA ARG A 134 -2.53 -17.92 5.54
C ARG A 134 -1.66 -16.66 5.32
N SER A 135 -1.08 -16.53 4.13
CA SER A 135 -0.34 -15.33 3.74
C SER A 135 -1.30 -14.27 3.20
N PRO A 136 -1.18 -13.00 3.64
CA PRO A 136 -2.03 -11.92 3.14
C PRO A 136 -1.78 -11.55 1.68
N TYR A 137 -0.71 -12.06 1.03
CA TYR A 137 -0.26 -11.60 -0.28
C TYR A 137 -0.16 -12.73 -1.31
N PHE A 138 -0.68 -12.52 -2.51
CA PHE A 138 -0.65 -13.52 -3.60
C PHE A 138 0.65 -13.50 -4.41
N LEU A 139 1.20 -12.31 -4.59
CA LEU A 139 2.37 -12.03 -5.40
C LEU A 139 3.13 -10.92 -4.70
N LYS A 140 4.46 -11.06 -4.63
CA LYS A 140 5.43 -10.03 -4.25
C LYS A 140 6.38 -9.85 -5.42
N ILE A 141 6.63 -8.61 -5.83
CA ILE A 141 7.50 -8.30 -6.96
C ILE A 141 8.61 -7.40 -6.47
N HIS A 142 9.83 -7.91 -6.53
CA HIS A 142 11.05 -7.22 -6.16
C HIS A 142 11.72 -6.69 -7.42
N VAL A 143 11.96 -5.37 -7.43
CA VAL A 143 12.65 -4.68 -8.51
C VAL A 143 13.75 -3.81 -7.94
N SER A 144 14.91 -3.79 -8.60
CA SER A 144 16.10 -3.08 -8.12
C SER A 144 16.01 -1.56 -8.29
N ASN A 145 15.20 -1.07 -9.23
CA ASN A 145 15.00 0.34 -9.50
C ASN A 145 13.61 0.55 -10.13
N LEU A 146 12.72 1.26 -9.44
CA LEU A 146 11.38 1.57 -9.94
C LEU A 146 11.26 3.07 -10.26
N GLU A 147 11.06 3.37 -11.54
CA GLU A 147 10.80 4.73 -12.04
C GLU A 147 9.31 4.95 -12.32
N SER A 148 8.54 3.89 -12.62
CA SER A 148 7.09 4.00 -12.71
C SER A 148 6.33 2.73 -12.36
N PHE A 149 5.12 2.90 -11.84
CA PHE A 149 4.16 1.85 -11.56
C PHE A 149 2.78 2.23 -12.12
N SER A 150 2.12 1.27 -12.79
CA SER A 150 0.73 1.39 -13.24
C SER A 150 -0.08 0.17 -12.83
N GLY A 151 -1.14 0.37 -12.04
CA GLY A 151 -2.08 -0.67 -11.63
C GLY A 151 -3.49 -0.44 -12.16
N ALA A 152 -4.12 -1.45 -12.77
CA ALA A 152 -5.48 -1.32 -13.30
C ALA A 152 -6.56 -1.94 -12.39
N ARG A 153 -6.33 -3.12 -11.81
CA ARG A 153 -7.32 -3.84 -11.00
C ARG A 153 -6.61 -4.56 -9.87
N GLY A 154 -7.14 -4.50 -8.65
CA GLY A 154 -6.54 -5.11 -7.46
C GLY A 154 -6.04 -4.08 -6.44
N ARG A 155 -5.59 -4.57 -5.29
CA ARG A 155 -4.91 -3.74 -4.28
C ARG A 155 -3.40 -3.93 -4.44
N PHE A 156 -2.62 -2.87 -4.37
CA PHE A 156 -1.18 -2.85 -4.55
C PHE A 156 -0.55 -2.08 -3.40
N GLU A 157 0.44 -2.66 -2.74
CA GLU A 157 1.28 -1.96 -1.79
C GLU A 157 2.66 -1.77 -2.39
N LEU A 158 3.09 -0.52 -2.57
CA LEU A 158 4.45 -0.13 -2.94
C LEU A 158 5.21 0.22 -1.67
N SER A 159 6.11 -0.65 -1.26
CA SER A 159 6.91 -0.48 -0.04
C SER A 159 8.38 -0.78 -0.32
N GLY A 160 9.24 -0.34 0.60
CA GLY A 160 10.69 -0.48 0.49
C GLY A 160 11.38 0.87 0.23
N ASP A 161 12.65 0.81 -0.13
CA ASP A 161 13.48 2.00 -0.26
C ASP A 161 13.31 2.65 -1.64
N LEU A 162 12.17 3.29 -1.90
CA LEU A 162 11.86 4.01 -3.14
C LEU A 162 12.77 5.24 -3.35
N ASN A 163 14.08 5.03 -3.42
CA ASN A 163 15.15 5.98 -3.63
C ASN A 163 15.29 6.24 -5.13
N SER A 164 14.33 6.96 -5.71
CA SER A 164 14.35 7.33 -7.12
C SER A 164 14.35 8.85 -7.31
N ASN A 165 15.07 9.31 -8.35
CA ASN A 165 15.00 10.71 -8.77
C ASN A 165 13.60 11.07 -9.27
N LYS A 166 12.87 10.08 -9.79
CA LYS A 166 11.55 10.24 -10.36
C LYS A 166 10.74 8.97 -10.13
N LEU A 167 9.52 9.12 -9.65
CA LEU A 167 8.53 8.05 -9.54
C LEU A 167 7.20 8.51 -10.14
N ASP A 168 6.70 7.77 -11.11
CA ASP A 168 5.36 7.94 -11.66
C ASP A 168 4.44 6.82 -11.16
N ILE A 169 3.32 7.16 -10.50
CA ILE A 169 2.33 6.20 -10.00
C ILE A 169 1.00 6.44 -10.72
N ALA A 170 0.51 5.42 -11.42
CA ALA A 170 -0.80 5.42 -12.07
C ALA A 170 -1.71 4.33 -11.48
N ALA A 171 -2.94 4.70 -11.16
CA ALA A 171 -4.01 3.79 -10.80
C ALA A 171 -5.21 4.03 -11.71
N GLU A 172 -5.73 2.96 -12.30
CA GLU A 172 -6.86 3.00 -13.23
C GLU A 172 -7.98 2.05 -12.78
N ARG A 173 -9.14 2.10 -13.45
CA ARG A 173 -10.32 1.27 -13.20
C ARG A 173 -10.70 1.15 -11.72
N THR A 174 -10.33 0.06 -11.06
CA THR A 174 -10.66 -0.24 -9.66
C THR A 174 -9.42 -0.58 -8.85
N ALA A 175 -8.24 -0.09 -9.26
CA ALA A 175 -7.01 -0.29 -8.53
C ALA A 175 -7.01 0.49 -7.20
N SER A 176 -6.44 -0.09 -6.16
CA SER A 176 -6.15 0.58 -4.90
C SER A 176 -4.64 0.50 -4.66
N VAL A 177 -3.94 1.63 -4.67
CA VAL A 177 -2.48 1.68 -4.50
C VAL A 177 -2.16 2.35 -3.17
N VAL A 178 -1.36 1.71 -2.34
CA VAL A 178 -0.80 2.29 -1.12
C VAL A 178 0.70 2.38 -1.33
N ALA A 179 1.29 3.57 -1.26
CA ALA A 179 2.73 3.75 -1.40
C ALA A 179 3.33 4.37 -0.13
N VAL A 180 4.36 3.71 0.41
CA VAL A 180 5.16 4.22 1.52
C VAL A 180 6.44 4.84 0.94
N MET A 181 6.46 6.16 0.90
CA MET A 181 7.47 7.00 0.28
C MET A 181 8.56 7.35 1.29
N ASN A 182 9.82 7.04 0.96
CA ASN A 182 10.96 7.41 1.80
C ASN A 182 11.70 8.64 1.25
N LYS A 183 12.20 8.58 0.01
CA LYS A 183 12.99 9.68 -0.58
C LYS A 183 12.86 9.69 -2.11
N VAL A 184 11.93 10.50 -2.58
CA VAL A 184 11.67 10.72 -4.01
C VAL A 184 11.80 12.23 -4.29
N ASP A 185 12.64 12.61 -5.27
CA ASP A 185 12.79 14.02 -5.67
C ASP A 185 11.55 14.53 -6.42
N ARG A 186 11.07 13.75 -7.39
CA ARG A 186 9.91 14.07 -8.22
C ARG A 186 8.89 12.95 -8.21
N LEU A 187 7.68 13.25 -7.77
CA LEU A 187 6.56 12.31 -7.75
C LEU A 187 5.46 12.81 -8.69
N SER A 188 5.04 11.95 -9.63
CA SER A 188 3.85 12.18 -10.45
C SER A 188 2.79 11.13 -10.13
N VAL A 189 1.55 11.56 -9.95
CA VAL A 189 0.45 10.67 -9.55
C VAL A 189 -0.76 10.85 -10.45
N LEU A 190 -1.31 9.75 -10.92
CA LEU A 190 -2.48 9.73 -11.80
C LEU A 190 -3.49 8.71 -11.30
N ALA A 191 -4.64 9.17 -10.82
CA ALA A 191 -5.75 8.31 -10.43
C ALA A 191 -6.91 8.49 -11.41
N LYS A 192 -7.40 7.40 -12.01
CA LYS A 192 -8.52 7.41 -12.97
C LYS A 192 -9.69 6.54 -12.52
N ASP A 193 -10.82 6.69 -13.21
CA ASP A 193 -12.02 5.86 -13.05
C ASP A 193 -12.54 5.82 -11.61
N SER A 194 -12.46 4.68 -10.92
CA SER A 194 -12.85 4.49 -9.52
C SER A 194 -11.67 4.00 -8.66
N SER A 195 -10.45 4.33 -9.07
CA SER A 195 -9.23 3.94 -8.37
C SER A 195 -8.97 4.80 -7.13
N SER A 196 -8.09 4.32 -6.26
CA SER A 196 -7.62 5.04 -5.07
C SER A 196 -6.11 4.97 -4.94
N ILE A 197 -5.45 6.08 -4.59
CA ILE A 197 -4.02 6.11 -4.28
C ILE A 197 -3.82 6.73 -2.89
N SER A 198 -3.18 6.02 -1.97
CA SER A 198 -2.79 6.53 -0.65
C SER A 198 -1.28 6.62 -0.55
N LEU A 199 -0.78 7.83 -0.28
CA LEU A 199 0.64 8.13 -0.17
C LEU A 199 0.97 8.48 1.28
N HIS A 200 1.87 7.70 1.86
CA HIS A 200 2.35 7.86 3.22
C HIS A 200 3.86 8.06 3.15
N GLY A 201 4.44 8.99 3.90
CA GLY A 201 5.89 9.13 3.89
C GLY A 201 6.43 9.78 5.14
N ALA A 202 6.58 9.01 6.21
CA ALA A 202 6.97 9.47 7.53
C ALA A 202 8.26 10.32 7.48
N ASN A 203 8.11 11.64 7.52
CA ASN A 203 9.20 12.63 7.44
C ASN A 203 9.92 12.71 6.09
N SER A 204 9.33 12.22 5.02
CA SER A 204 9.86 12.41 3.66
C SER A 204 9.57 13.83 3.16
N ASN A 205 10.49 14.38 2.36
CA ASN A 205 10.29 15.64 1.64
C ASN A 205 10.43 15.38 0.15
N ILE A 206 9.37 15.71 -0.60
CA ILE A 206 9.31 15.59 -2.05
C ILE A 206 9.54 16.97 -2.64
N ASN A 207 10.52 17.13 -3.54
CA ASN A 207 10.80 18.46 -4.09
C ASN A 207 9.71 18.91 -5.06
N LYS A 208 9.27 18.02 -5.95
CA LYS A 208 8.20 18.29 -6.93
C LYS A 208 7.13 17.22 -6.90
N LEU A 209 5.90 17.60 -6.59
CA LEU A 209 4.72 16.75 -6.63
C LEU A 209 3.78 17.22 -7.75
N SER A 210 3.41 16.33 -8.66
CA SER A 210 2.31 16.55 -9.60
C SER A 210 1.23 15.49 -9.42
N TYR A 211 -0.04 15.89 -9.52
CA TYR A 211 -1.15 14.93 -9.44
C TYR A 211 -2.28 15.26 -10.43
N SER A 212 -3.01 14.23 -10.85
CA SER A 212 -4.26 14.36 -11.61
C SER A 212 -5.25 13.27 -11.19
N LEU A 213 -6.52 13.66 -11.06
CA LEU A 213 -7.63 12.79 -10.71
C LEU A 213 -8.75 12.92 -11.73
N THR A 214 -9.14 11.81 -12.35
CA THR A 214 -10.30 11.76 -13.25
C THR A 214 -11.32 10.73 -12.76
N GLY A 215 -12.59 10.92 -13.12
CA GLY A 215 -13.69 10.07 -12.67
C GLY A 215 -14.01 10.22 -11.18
N LYS A 216 -14.37 9.11 -10.54
CA LYS A 216 -14.65 8.96 -9.09
C LYS A 216 -13.41 8.53 -8.31
N SER A 217 -12.23 8.90 -8.79
CA SER A 217 -10.96 8.48 -8.20
C SER A 217 -10.66 9.24 -6.89
N ARG A 218 -9.78 8.67 -6.07
CA ARG A 218 -9.43 9.21 -4.76
C ARG A 218 -7.93 9.26 -4.56
N ILE A 219 -7.42 10.33 -3.95
CA ILE A 219 -6.03 10.40 -3.49
C ILE A 219 -5.97 10.80 -2.02
N GLU A 220 -5.07 10.18 -1.28
CA GLU A 220 -4.73 10.56 0.09
C GLU A 220 -3.25 10.90 0.20
N PHE A 221 -2.96 12.06 0.78
CA PHE A 221 -1.61 12.51 1.11
C PHE A 221 -1.46 12.58 2.64
N SER A 222 -0.48 11.88 3.18
CA SER A 222 -0.25 11.86 4.64
C SER A 222 1.23 11.82 5.02
N ASP A 223 1.55 12.61 6.06
CA ASP A 223 2.82 12.57 6.80
C ASP A 223 4.13 12.87 6.05
N PHE A 224 4.05 13.43 4.84
CA PHE A 224 5.19 13.98 4.09
C PHE A 224 5.02 15.47 3.77
N THR A 225 6.07 16.14 3.29
CA THR A 225 5.99 17.52 2.77
C THR A 225 6.35 17.58 1.29
N ALA A 226 5.82 18.58 0.58
CA ALA A 226 6.21 18.87 -0.79
C ALA A 226 6.77 20.29 -0.92
N GLY A 227 7.80 20.50 -1.74
CA GLY A 227 8.37 21.81 -2.05
C GLY A 227 7.50 22.58 -3.04
N THR A 228 7.23 21.98 -4.19
CA THR A 228 6.32 22.52 -5.21
C THR A 228 5.24 21.49 -5.53
N VAL A 229 4.00 21.98 -5.73
CA VAL A 229 2.85 21.16 -6.05
C VAL A 229 2.22 21.67 -7.35
N THR A 230 2.00 20.78 -8.30
CA THR A 230 1.33 21.08 -9.57
C THR A 230 0.08 20.23 -9.67
N GLU A 231 -1.08 20.90 -9.68
CA GLU A 231 -2.36 20.28 -9.95
C GLU A 231 -2.56 20.15 -11.46
N GLY A 232 -2.87 18.93 -11.92
CA GLY A 232 -3.32 18.65 -13.28
C GLY A 232 -4.84 18.73 -13.39
N ARG A 233 -5.46 17.81 -14.15
CA ARG A 233 -6.93 17.73 -14.20
C ARG A 233 -7.47 17.08 -12.92
N VAL A 234 -8.47 17.69 -12.30
CA VAL A 234 -9.23 17.16 -11.17
C VAL A 234 -10.73 17.22 -11.50
N ASP A 235 -11.36 16.08 -11.73
CA ASP A 235 -12.80 16.02 -12.01
C ASP A 235 -13.62 16.27 -10.72
N SER A 236 -14.83 16.83 -10.86
CA SER A 236 -15.71 17.18 -9.72
C SER A 236 -16.15 16.00 -8.84
N LEU A 237 -16.09 14.78 -9.36
CA LEU A 237 -16.42 13.55 -8.63
C LEU A 237 -15.23 12.93 -7.91
N SER A 238 -14.02 13.47 -8.12
CA SER A 238 -12.81 12.99 -7.46
C SER A 238 -12.70 13.56 -6.05
N SER A 239 -11.98 12.86 -5.17
CA SER A 239 -11.79 13.31 -3.78
C SER A 239 -10.33 13.31 -3.36
N ILE A 240 -9.90 14.37 -2.71
CA ILE A 240 -8.54 14.54 -2.17
C ILE A 240 -8.64 14.61 -0.64
N THR A 241 -7.88 13.77 0.05
CA THR A 241 -7.72 13.82 1.50
C THR A 241 -6.27 14.19 1.84
N ILE A 242 -6.08 15.20 2.70
CA ILE A 242 -4.76 15.67 3.13
C ILE A 242 -4.72 15.66 4.65
N ARG A 243 -3.72 15.00 5.24
CA ARG A 243 -3.60 14.86 6.71
C ARG A 243 -2.16 14.94 7.20
N GLY A 244 -1.99 15.27 8.48
CA GLY A 244 -0.69 15.28 9.14
C GLY A 244 0.27 16.29 8.50
N LYS A 245 1.52 15.91 8.28
CA LYS A 245 2.52 16.83 7.69
C LYS A 245 2.20 17.27 6.26
N ALA A 246 1.36 16.52 5.56
CA ALA A 246 0.93 16.82 4.20
C ALA A 246 0.01 18.05 4.13
N GLU A 247 -0.52 18.57 5.24
CA GLU A 247 -1.34 19.79 5.26
C GLU A 247 -0.65 21.01 4.64
N LYS A 248 0.70 21.03 4.58
CA LYS A 248 1.45 22.05 3.84
C LYS A 248 1.14 22.06 2.35
N ILE A 249 0.79 20.92 1.75
CA ILE A 249 0.36 20.79 0.35
C ILE A 249 -0.91 21.62 0.12
N GLY A 250 -1.89 21.52 1.03
CA GLY A 250 -3.13 22.31 0.94
C GLY A 250 -2.88 23.83 0.90
N LYS A 251 -1.86 24.31 1.63
CA LYS A 251 -1.45 25.73 1.62
C LYS A 251 -0.75 26.13 0.31
N LEU A 252 -0.02 25.22 -0.33
CA LEU A 252 0.64 25.49 -1.61
C LEU A 252 -0.38 25.55 -2.76
N LEU A 253 -1.43 24.72 -2.70
CA LEU A 253 -2.52 24.73 -3.65
C LEU A 253 -3.33 26.03 -3.58
N SER A 254 -3.66 26.52 -2.38
CA SER A 254 -4.44 27.76 -2.22
C SER A 254 -3.69 29.02 -2.68
N LYS A 255 -2.36 29.07 -2.53
CA LYS A 255 -1.53 30.19 -3.02
C LYS A 255 -1.42 30.22 -4.55
N THR A 256 -1.39 29.05 -5.18
CA THR A 256 -1.29 28.93 -6.64
C THR A 256 -2.54 29.46 -7.34
N ASN A 257 -3.72 29.24 -6.74
CA ASN A 257 -5.01 29.76 -7.23
C ASN A 257 -5.22 31.27 -7.00
N GLN A 258 -4.32 31.95 -6.28
CA GLN A 258 -4.37 33.41 -6.10
C GLN A 258 -3.46 34.16 -7.08
N GLN A 259 -2.64 33.44 -7.86
CA GLN A 259 -1.70 34.00 -8.83
C GLN A 259 -2.12 33.74 -10.28
N MET A 260 -3.24 33.04 -10.49
CA MET A 260 -3.93 32.90 -11.79
C MET A 260 -5.19 33.77 -11.78
#